data_AF-A0AA92TZ13-F1
#
_entry.id   AF-A0AA92TZ13-F1
#
_cell.length_a   1.000
_cell.length_b   1.000
_cell.length_c   1.000
_cell.angle_alpha   90.00
_cell.angle_beta   90.00
_cell.angle_gamma   90.00
#
_symmetry.space_group_name_H-M   'P 1'
#
loop_
_entity.id
_entity.type
_entity.pdbx_description
1 polymer ?
#
loop_
_entity_poly.entity_id
_entity_poly.type
_entity_poly.pdbx_seq_one_letter_code
_entity_poly.pdbx_strand_id
1 'polypeptide(L)'
;MKKILLTLLVGLVSLSTNALSYNLWYDGVWHGWDDFHYSVSGTYDDLIFYYQADGISHYMLRITINGFWVPDKKTMKECIKNNQWLNYKGTVEYYVCDDYPSAYDIWTKRPHYYSGLLHNSLNLIYWNYHDDQWNKRPVKRVKMQADIRIAPFKKSPKTYNVYWENVGLGITLD
;
A
#
# COMPACT_ATOMS: atom_id res chain seq x y z
N MET A 1 -3.25 28.26 -16.21
CA MET A 1 -3.46 27.20 -17.22
C MET A 1 -2.32 26.19 -17.29
N LYS A 2 -1.05 26.58 -17.49
CA LYS A 2 0.09 25.62 -17.52
C LYS A 2 0.29 24.80 -16.22
N LYS A 3 -0.03 25.36 -15.05
CA LYS A 3 0.13 24.68 -13.74
C LYS A 3 -0.86 23.52 -13.53
N ILE A 4 -2.09 23.64 -14.03
CA ILE A 4 -3.15 22.62 -13.89
C ILE A 4 -2.85 21.42 -14.81
N LEU A 5 -2.26 21.68 -15.98
CA LEU A 5 -1.99 20.65 -17.00
C LEU A 5 -0.94 19.62 -16.54
N LEU A 6 0.09 20.05 -15.79
CA LEU A 6 1.18 19.15 -15.35
C LEU A 6 0.74 18.24 -14.19
N THR A 7 -0.12 18.75 -13.31
CA THR A 7 -0.71 18.00 -12.19
C THR A 7 -1.64 16.89 -12.70
N LEU A 8 -2.46 17.18 -13.72
CA LEU A 8 -3.33 16.19 -14.35
C LEU A 8 -2.54 15.08 -15.08
N LEU A 9 -1.41 15.42 -15.72
CA LEU A 9 -0.67 14.48 -16.55
C LEU A 9 0.03 13.36 -15.77
N VAL A 10 0.53 13.63 -14.55
CA VAL A 10 1.25 12.62 -13.76
C VAL A 10 0.29 11.66 -13.06
N GLY A 11 -0.89 12.13 -12.64
CA GLY A 11 -1.93 11.27 -12.06
C GLY A 11 -2.53 10.28 -13.07
N LEU A 12 -2.54 10.60 -14.37
CA LEU A 12 -3.13 9.73 -15.39
C LEU A 12 -2.14 8.76 -16.07
N VAL A 13 -0.86 8.76 -15.67
CA VAL A 13 0.09 7.78 -16.21
C VAL A 13 -0.24 6.42 -15.61
N SER A 14 -0.66 5.49 -16.48
CA SER A 14 -0.81 4.10 -16.10
C SER A 14 0.50 3.56 -15.51
N LEU A 15 0.42 3.13 -14.27
CA LEU A 15 1.46 2.42 -13.55
C LEU A 15 1.18 0.93 -13.68
N SER A 16 2.17 0.19 -14.15
CA SER A 16 2.25 -1.26 -13.96
C SER A 16 3.68 -1.56 -13.54
N THR A 17 3.87 -1.85 -12.27
CA THR A 17 5.18 -2.20 -11.73
C THR A 17 5.00 -3.28 -10.69
N ASN A 18 6.07 -4.02 -10.40
CA ASN A 18 6.08 -4.78 -9.17
C ASN A 18 6.37 -3.76 -8.06
N ALA A 19 5.58 -3.78 -6.98
CA ALA A 19 6.11 -3.14 -5.78
C ALA A 19 7.37 -3.92 -5.41
N LEU A 20 8.39 -3.20 -4.95
CA LEU A 20 9.70 -3.77 -4.70
C LEU A 20 9.78 -4.28 -3.26
N SER A 21 9.25 -3.49 -2.33
CA SER A 21 9.29 -3.81 -0.91
C SER A 21 8.17 -3.13 -0.13
N TYR A 22 7.89 -3.69 1.04
CA TYR A 22 6.90 -3.17 1.98
C TYR A 22 7.43 -3.17 3.40
N ASN A 23 6.78 -2.39 4.27
CA ASN A 23 7.04 -2.36 5.70
C ASN A 23 5.71 -2.16 6.43
N LEU A 24 5.58 -2.74 7.60
CA LEU A 24 4.38 -2.62 8.43
C LEU A 24 4.68 -1.75 9.64
N TRP A 25 3.73 -0.89 9.99
CA TRP A 25 3.76 -0.07 11.18
C TRP A 25 2.57 -0.41 12.07
N TYR A 26 2.84 -0.80 13.29
CA TYR A 26 1.86 -0.98 14.36
C TYR A 26 2.59 -0.94 15.71
N ASP A 27 1.87 -0.66 16.79
CA ASP A 27 2.44 -0.47 18.14
C ASP A 27 3.53 0.61 18.20
N GLY A 28 3.42 1.63 17.35
CA GLY A 28 4.34 2.77 17.33
C GLY A 28 5.65 2.52 16.59
N VAL A 29 5.90 1.32 16.05
CA VAL A 29 7.18 0.94 15.44
C VAL A 29 7.02 0.38 14.03
N TRP A 30 8.04 0.61 13.19
CA TRP A 30 8.17 -0.04 11.89
C TRP A 30 8.88 -1.38 12.07
N HIS A 31 8.35 -2.43 11.45
CA HIS A 31 8.79 -3.81 11.68
C HIS A 31 9.87 -4.30 10.70
N GLY A 32 10.29 -3.45 9.77
CA GLY A 32 11.37 -3.73 8.82
C GLY A 32 10.87 -3.87 7.40
N TRP A 33 11.76 -3.61 6.43
CA TRP A 33 11.43 -3.77 5.02
C TRP A 33 11.59 -5.23 4.62
N ASP A 34 10.63 -5.73 3.85
CA ASP A 34 10.63 -7.06 3.27
C ASP A 34 10.33 -6.96 1.77
N ASP A 35 10.82 -7.93 1.01
CA ASP A 35 10.67 -7.97 -0.44
C ASP A 35 9.24 -8.35 -0.84
N PHE A 36 8.79 -7.77 -1.94
CA PHE A 36 7.40 -7.88 -2.39
C PHE A 36 7.32 -8.85 -3.59
N HIS A 37 6.49 -9.90 -3.49
CA HIS A 37 6.18 -10.80 -4.61
C HIS A 37 4.82 -10.49 -5.25
N TYR A 38 4.41 -9.22 -5.21
CA TYR A 38 3.10 -8.77 -5.71
C TYR A 38 3.24 -7.67 -6.74
N SER A 39 2.23 -7.56 -7.59
CA SER A 39 2.17 -6.53 -8.61
C SER A 39 1.27 -5.39 -8.17
N VAL A 40 1.63 -4.20 -8.63
CA VAL A 40 0.85 -2.97 -8.45
C VAL A 40 0.48 -2.44 -9.82
N SER A 41 -0.81 -2.18 -10.01
CA SER A 41 -1.34 -1.52 -11.19
C SER A 41 -2.13 -0.25 -10.83
N GLY A 42 -2.57 0.49 -11.85
CA GLY A 42 -3.42 1.66 -11.71
C GLY A 42 -2.66 2.93 -12.05
N THR A 43 -2.65 3.90 -11.15
CA THR A 43 -1.96 5.20 -11.30
C THR A 43 -1.26 5.58 -10.00
N TYR A 44 -0.44 6.64 -10.01
CA TYR A 44 0.27 7.09 -8.80
C TYR A 44 -0.65 7.59 -7.66
N ASP A 45 -1.91 7.85 -7.96
CA ASP A 45 -2.97 8.20 -7.01
C ASP A 45 -4.03 7.10 -6.81
N ASP A 46 -3.90 5.97 -7.51
CA ASP A 46 -4.80 4.82 -7.39
C ASP A 46 -4.02 3.52 -7.58
N LEU A 47 -3.48 3.00 -6.48
CA LEU A 47 -2.63 1.81 -6.46
C LEU A 47 -3.47 0.57 -6.16
N ILE A 48 -3.46 -0.41 -7.06
CA ILE A 48 -4.19 -1.67 -6.92
C ILE A 48 -3.18 -2.81 -6.77
N PHE A 49 -3.24 -3.52 -5.64
CA PHE A 49 -2.33 -4.60 -5.30
C PHE A 49 -2.99 -5.95 -5.52
N TYR A 50 -2.26 -6.86 -6.14
CA TYR A 50 -2.71 -8.21 -6.43
C TYR A 50 -1.55 -9.19 -6.54
N TYR A 51 -1.84 -10.47 -6.35
CA TYR A 51 -0.84 -11.52 -6.49
C TYR A 51 -0.37 -11.67 -7.93
N GLN A 52 0.95 -11.60 -8.14
CA GLN A 52 1.56 -11.48 -9.47
C GLN A 52 1.18 -12.62 -10.41
N ALA A 53 1.08 -13.86 -9.90
CA ALA A 53 0.79 -15.03 -10.72
C ALA A 53 -0.63 -15.05 -11.29
N ASP A 54 -1.60 -14.46 -10.59
CA ASP A 54 -3.03 -14.65 -10.87
C ASP A 54 -3.75 -13.34 -11.26
N GLY A 55 -3.02 -12.23 -11.30
CA GLY A 55 -3.55 -10.93 -11.70
C GLY A 55 -4.62 -10.38 -10.74
N ILE A 56 -5.45 -9.46 -11.23
CA ILE A 56 -6.46 -8.77 -10.42
C ILE A 56 -7.51 -9.70 -9.81
N SER A 57 -7.63 -10.93 -10.32
CA SER A 57 -8.50 -11.95 -9.72
C SER A 57 -8.12 -12.27 -8.26
N HIS A 58 -6.84 -12.10 -7.92
CA HIS A 58 -6.30 -12.18 -6.56
C HIS A 58 -6.02 -10.78 -5.99
N TYR A 59 -7.06 -9.94 -5.98
CA TYR A 59 -7.05 -8.63 -5.35
C TYR A 59 -6.71 -8.73 -3.86
N MET A 60 -5.87 -7.82 -3.39
CA MET A 60 -5.38 -7.77 -2.01
C MET A 60 -5.86 -6.51 -1.31
N LEU A 61 -5.42 -5.36 -1.82
CA LEU A 61 -5.80 -4.04 -1.30
C LEU A 61 -5.72 -2.98 -2.41
N ARG A 62 -6.40 -1.85 -2.18
CA ARG A 62 -6.32 -0.67 -3.04
C ARG A 62 -6.12 0.57 -2.21
N ILE A 63 -5.19 1.42 -2.63
CA ILE A 63 -4.93 2.73 -2.04
C ILE A 63 -5.36 3.79 -3.05
N THR A 64 -6.21 4.72 -2.62
CA THR A 64 -6.64 5.84 -3.45
C THR A 64 -6.32 7.16 -2.75
N ILE A 65 -5.70 8.10 -3.47
CA ILE A 65 -5.28 9.41 -2.97
C ILE A 65 -6.28 10.47 -3.43
N ASN A 66 -6.85 11.21 -2.48
CA ASN A 66 -7.82 12.27 -2.78
C ASN A 66 -7.09 13.57 -3.13
N GLY A 67 -7.47 14.20 -4.24
CA GLY A 67 -6.93 15.50 -4.65
C GLY A 67 -5.42 15.46 -4.91
N PHE A 68 -4.94 14.36 -5.50
CA PHE A 68 -3.52 14.18 -5.79
C PHE A 68 -2.98 15.35 -6.60
N TRP A 69 -1.87 15.92 -6.12
CA TRP A 69 -1.18 17.00 -6.79
C TRP A 69 0.33 16.84 -6.68
N VAL A 70 1.05 17.16 -7.76
CA VAL A 70 2.51 17.14 -7.81
C VAL A 70 3.03 18.58 -7.73
N PRO A 71 3.92 18.91 -6.76
CA PRO A 71 4.56 20.21 -6.70
C PRO A 71 5.39 20.54 -7.94
N ASP A 72 5.65 21.82 -8.16
CA ASP A 72 6.59 22.22 -9.21
C ASP A 72 8.04 21.80 -8.90
N LYS A 73 8.90 21.87 -9.91
CA LYS A 73 10.29 21.43 -9.81
C LYS A 73 11.09 22.17 -8.73
N LYS A 74 10.75 23.43 -8.43
CA LYS A 74 11.45 24.21 -7.39
C LYS A 74 11.04 23.69 -6.02
N THR A 75 9.73 23.61 -5.78
CA THR A 75 9.15 23.11 -4.54
C THR A 75 9.61 21.67 -4.26
N MET A 76 9.61 20.80 -5.26
CA MET A 76 10.06 19.43 -5.11
C MET A 76 11.55 19.33 -4.73
N LYS A 77 12.41 20.20 -5.29
CA LYS A 77 13.83 20.25 -4.90
C LYS A 77 14.00 20.65 -3.43
N GLU A 78 13.20 21.58 -2.94
CA GLU A 78 13.19 21.98 -1.53
C GLU A 78 12.72 20.82 -0.65
N CYS A 79 11.66 20.11 -1.05
CA CYS A 79 11.20 18.92 -0.34
C CYS A 79 12.29 17.84 -0.28
N ILE A 80 13.00 17.56 -1.38
CA ILE A 80 14.13 16.63 -1.40
C ILE A 80 15.25 17.09 -0.45
N LYS A 81 15.65 18.37 -0.51
CA LYS A 81 16.72 18.92 0.32
C LYS A 81 16.38 18.81 1.82
N ASN A 82 15.13 19.01 2.18
CA ASN A 82 14.66 19.04 3.57
C ASN A 82 14.07 17.69 4.04
N ASN A 83 14.11 16.65 3.21
CA ASN A 83 13.44 15.36 3.45
C ASN A 83 11.95 15.53 3.85
N GLN A 84 11.27 16.50 3.22
CA GLN A 84 9.87 16.82 3.51
C GLN A 84 8.96 15.94 2.68
N TRP A 85 8.15 15.14 3.36
CA TRP A 85 7.14 14.30 2.74
C TRP A 85 5.94 15.12 2.29
N LEU A 86 5.35 14.73 1.17
CA LEU A 86 4.09 15.28 0.67
C LEU A 86 2.96 14.55 1.38
N ASN A 87 2.00 15.29 1.92
CA ASN A 87 0.90 14.73 2.71
C ASN A 87 -0.42 14.85 1.95
N TYR A 88 -1.20 13.77 1.97
CA TYR A 88 -2.48 13.64 1.32
C TYR A 88 -3.46 12.89 2.23
N LYS A 89 -4.75 13.06 1.96
CA LYS A 89 -5.81 12.19 2.48
C LYS A 89 -6.22 11.21 1.39
N GLY A 90 -6.78 10.08 1.79
CA GLY A 90 -7.20 9.06 0.85
C GLY A 90 -7.97 7.93 1.52
N THR A 91 -8.02 6.80 0.85
CA THR A 91 -8.65 5.58 1.38
C THR A 91 -7.80 4.35 1.13
N VAL A 92 -7.91 3.37 2.04
CA VAL A 92 -7.45 1.99 1.82
C VAL A 92 -8.66 1.08 1.80
N GLU A 93 -8.82 0.30 0.73
CA GLU A 93 -9.83 -0.76 0.61
C GLU A 93 -9.14 -2.12 0.71
N TYR A 94 -9.68 -3.03 1.54
CA TYR A 94 -9.08 -4.34 1.81
C TYR A 94 -10.12 -5.33 2.41
N TYR A 95 -9.74 -6.59 2.59
CA TYR A 95 -10.61 -7.63 3.14
C TYR A 95 -10.34 -7.92 4.62
N VAL A 96 -11.41 -8.23 5.37
CA VAL A 96 -11.40 -8.67 6.77
C VAL A 96 -12.32 -9.88 6.94
N CYS A 97 -12.18 -10.60 8.05
CA CYS A 97 -13.11 -11.64 8.49
C CYS A 97 -13.30 -11.59 10.01
N ASP A 98 -14.14 -12.47 10.57
CA ASP A 98 -14.48 -12.45 12.00
C ASP A 98 -13.26 -12.67 12.92
N ASP A 99 -12.29 -13.50 12.49
CA ASP A 99 -11.05 -13.74 13.24
C ASP A 99 -10.03 -12.59 13.11
N TYR A 100 -10.10 -11.86 11.99
CA TYR A 100 -9.21 -10.75 11.64
C TYR A 100 -10.02 -9.51 11.23
N PRO A 101 -10.71 -8.84 12.17
CA PRO A 101 -11.65 -7.79 11.86
C PRO A 101 -11.00 -6.46 11.47
N SER A 102 -9.68 -6.31 11.65
CA SER A 102 -8.91 -5.11 11.32
C SER A 102 -7.57 -5.45 10.67
N ALA A 103 -6.90 -4.45 10.07
CA ALA A 103 -5.53 -4.60 9.58
C ALA A 103 -4.53 -4.90 10.71
N TYR A 104 -4.75 -4.33 11.89
CA TYR A 104 -3.98 -4.64 13.10
C TYR A 104 -4.09 -6.14 13.44
N ASP A 105 -5.29 -6.70 13.45
CA ASP A 105 -5.50 -8.12 13.71
C ASP A 105 -4.84 -9.00 12.65
N ILE A 106 -4.95 -8.63 11.38
CA ILE A 106 -4.33 -9.37 10.27
C ILE A 106 -2.80 -9.46 10.47
N TRP A 107 -2.17 -8.35 10.87
CA TRP A 107 -0.70 -8.27 10.98
C TRP A 107 -0.15 -8.77 12.32
N THR A 108 -0.92 -8.74 13.39
CA THR A 108 -0.45 -9.14 14.74
C THR A 108 -0.87 -10.54 15.16
N LYS A 109 -2.03 -11.03 14.71
CA LYS A 109 -2.58 -12.33 15.14
C LYS A 109 -2.22 -13.48 14.22
N ARG A 110 -1.90 -13.23 12.95
CA ARG A 110 -1.48 -14.32 12.06
C ARG A 110 -0.15 -14.88 12.58
N PRO A 111 -0.10 -16.16 13.02
CA PRO A 111 1.15 -16.75 13.46
C PRO A 111 2.14 -16.71 12.29
N HIS A 112 3.29 -16.07 12.52
CA HIS A 112 4.45 -16.00 11.61
C HIS A 112 5.15 -17.37 11.42
N TYR A 113 4.42 -18.48 11.54
CA TYR A 113 4.98 -19.83 11.50
C TYR A 113 4.08 -20.78 10.72
N TYR A 114 4.61 -21.26 9.58
CA TYR A 114 4.86 -22.69 9.48
C TYR A 114 6.22 -22.96 8.86
N SER A 115 7.01 -23.72 9.60
CA SER A 115 8.34 -24.24 9.28
C SER A 115 8.34 -25.11 8.02
N GLY A 116 9.23 -24.81 7.07
CA GLY A 116 9.50 -25.66 5.92
C GLY A 116 9.59 -24.87 4.61
N LEU A 117 10.77 -24.33 4.31
CA LEU A 117 11.20 -23.83 2.98
C LEU A 117 10.39 -22.70 2.30
N LEU A 118 9.43 -22.07 2.98
CA LEU A 118 8.81 -20.83 2.51
C LEU A 118 8.63 -19.87 3.69
N HIS A 119 9.61 -18.99 3.89
CA HIS A 119 9.39 -17.69 4.52
C HIS A 119 8.37 -16.97 3.62
N ASN A 120 7.09 -17.18 3.89
CA ASN A 120 6.06 -16.60 3.07
C ASN A 120 5.89 -15.14 3.49
N SER A 121 6.59 -14.29 2.76
CA SER A 121 6.26 -12.97 2.19
C SER A 121 4.77 -12.55 2.09
N LEU A 122 3.81 -13.31 2.65
CA LEU A 122 2.36 -13.15 2.63
C LEU A 122 1.83 -12.33 3.84
N ASN A 123 2.60 -11.39 4.38
CA ASN A 123 2.16 -10.53 5.50
C ASN A 123 1.17 -9.44 5.08
N LEU A 124 0.76 -9.43 3.81
CA LEU A 124 -0.27 -8.52 3.31
C LEU A 124 -1.67 -9.09 3.46
N ILE A 125 -2.64 -8.22 3.16
CA ILE A 125 -4.07 -8.49 3.27
C ILE A 125 -4.51 -9.34 2.07
N TYR A 126 -5.28 -10.41 2.33
CA TYR A 126 -5.77 -11.34 1.30
C TYR A 126 -7.28 -11.42 1.30
N TRP A 127 -7.84 -11.90 0.19
CA TRP A 127 -9.26 -12.18 0.06
C TRP A 127 -9.67 -13.56 0.61
N ASN A 128 -8.72 -14.46 0.87
CA ASN A 128 -8.97 -15.83 1.32
C ASN A 128 -8.34 -16.10 2.70
N TYR A 129 -9.14 -15.89 3.75
CA TYR A 129 -8.78 -16.29 5.11
C TYR A 129 -9.21 -17.72 5.40
N HIS A 130 -8.44 -18.42 6.22
CA HIS A 130 -8.67 -19.79 6.62
C HIS A 130 -8.52 -19.93 8.15
N ASP A 131 -9.23 -20.88 8.74
CA ASP A 131 -9.00 -21.31 10.11
C ASP A 131 -7.82 -22.30 10.22
N ASP A 132 -7.56 -22.78 11.43
CA ASP A 132 -6.53 -23.77 11.76
C ASP A 132 -6.73 -25.12 11.07
N GLN A 133 -7.94 -25.41 10.60
CA GLN A 133 -8.29 -26.61 9.82
C GLN A 133 -8.38 -26.33 8.32
N TRP A 134 -7.90 -25.17 7.86
CA TRP A 134 -7.94 -24.73 6.47
C TRP A 134 -9.35 -24.47 5.89
N ASN A 135 -10.40 -24.39 6.71
CA ASN A 135 -11.73 -24.04 6.24
C ASN A 135 -11.78 -22.56 5.85
N LYS A 136 -12.36 -22.27 4.67
CA LYS A 136 -12.52 -20.89 4.19
C LYS A 136 -13.42 -20.10 5.14
N ARG A 137 -12.94 -18.92 5.54
CA ARG A 137 -13.75 -17.95 6.27
C ARG A 137 -14.49 -17.03 5.29
N PRO A 138 -15.75 -16.67 5.58
CA PRO A 138 -16.40 -15.56 4.90
C PRO A 138 -15.57 -14.29 5.08
N VAL A 139 -15.42 -13.52 4.00
CA VAL A 139 -14.69 -12.26 4.01
C VAL A 139 -15.60 -11.10 3.66
N LYS A 140 -15.30 -9.94 4.24
CA LYS A 140 -15.96 -8.67 3.94
C LYS A 140 -14.92 -7.68 3.46
N ARG A 141 -15.27 -6.93 2.41
CA ARG A 141 -14.45 -5.79 1.98
C ARG A 141 -14.80 -4.56 2.82
N VAL A 142 -13.78 -3.87 3.30
CA VAL A 142 -13.89 -2.63 4.07
C VAL A 142 -13.11 -1.52 3.36
N LYS A 143 -13.50 -0.28 3.62
CA LYS A 143 -12.85 0.92 3.09
C LYS A 143 -12.63 1.90 4.23
N MET A 144 -11.38 2.23 4.48
CA MET A 144 -10.94 3.05 5.61
C MET A 144 -10.36 4.37 5.11
N GLN A 145 -10.59 5.44 5.86
CA GLN A 145 -9.91 6.72 5.60
C GLN A 145 -8.44 6.61 5.99
N ALA A 146 -7.57 7.24 5.20
CA ALA A 146 -6.14 7.12 5.37
C ALA A 146 -5.40 8.45 5.25
N ASP A 147 -4.32 8.56 6.02
CA ASP A 147 -3.27 9.54 5.89
C ASP A 147 -2.16 8.98 5.01
N ILE A 148 -1.92 9.60 3.86
CA ILE A 148 -0.98 9.11 2.86
C ILE A 148 0.16 10.09 2.74
N ARG A 149 1.38 9.61 2.92
CA ARG A 149 2.60 10.40 2.73
C ARG A 149 3.40 9.84 1.59
N ILE A 150 3.84 10.70 0.68
CA ILE A 150 4.71 10.33 -0.44
C ILE A 150 6.07 10.97 -0.20
N ALA A 151 7.13 10.15 -0.24
CA ALA A 151 8.49 10.65 -0.17
C ALA A 151 8.78 11.56 -1.37
N PRO A 152 9.56 12.65 -1.19
CA PRO A 152 9.86 13.56 -2.30
C PRO A 152 10.64 12.85 -3.40
N PHE A 153 10.35 13.16 -4.67
CA PHE A 153 10.82 12.40 -5.83
C PHE A 153 11.30 13.27 -6.98
N LYS A 154 12.17 12.72 -7.85
CA LYS A 154 12.72 13.46 -9.01
C LYS A 154 11.88 13.34 -10.28
N LYS A 155 11.33 12.16 -10.56
CA LYS A 155 10.59 11.85 -11.79
C LYS A 155 9.14 11.48 -11.51
N SER A 156 8.94 10.49 -10.66
CA SER A 156 7.63 10.01 -10.25
C SER A 156 7.64 9.52 -8.80
N PRO A 157 6.47 9.47 -8.13
CA PRO A 157 6.33 8.85 -6.82
C PRO A 157 6.89 7.42 -6.78
N LYS A 158 7.59 7.10 -5.70
CA LYS A 158 8.21 5.77 -5.50
C LYS A 158 7.90 5.20 -4.13
N THR A 159 8.00 6.01 -3.08
CA THR A 159 7.81 5.55 -1.71
C THR A 159 6.59 6.21 -1.08
N TYR A 160 5.74 5.38 -0.48
CA TYR A 160 4.49 5.77 0.16
C TYR A 160 4.49 5.23 1.58
N ASN A 161 4.00 6.04 2.52
CA ASN A 161 3.55 5.57 3.83
C ASN A 161 2.05 5.85 3.93
N VAL A 162 1.26 4.82 4.16
CA VAL A 162 -0.19 4.89 4.23
C VAL A 162 -0.62 4.48 5.62
N TYR A 163 -1.26 5.37 6.36
CA TYR A 163 -1.70 5.13 7.73
C TYR A 163 -3.22 5.16 7.80
N TRP A 164 -3.81 4.20 8.49
CA TRP A 164 -5.23 4.19 8.81
C TRP A 164 -5.43 3.56 10.17
N GLU A 165 -6.44 4.05 10.90
CA GLU A 165 -6.69 3.64 12.29
C GLU A 165 -5.43 3.82 13.17
N ASN A 166 -4.82 2.71 13.60
CA ASN A 166 -3.60 2.64 14.41
C ASN A 166 -2.48 1.85 13.72
N VAL A 167 -2.54 1.69 12.40
CA VAL A 167 -1.57 0.93 11.61
C VAL A 167 -1.06 1.72 10.40
N GLY A 168 0.02 1.23 9.79
CA GLY A 168 0.58 1.81 8.57
C GLY A 168 1.26 0.80 7.66
N LEU A 169 1.24 1.11 6.37
CA LEU A 169 1.86 0.35 5.30
C LEU A 169 2.84 1.26 4.56
N GLY A 170 4.12 0.92 4.63
CA GLY A 170 5.19 1.47 3.81
C GLY A 170 5.29 0.67 2.52
N ILE A 171 5.37 1.33 1.37
CA ILE A 171 5.50 0.72 0.04
C ILE A 171 6.60 1.44 -0.71
N THR A 172 7.46 0.68 -1.39
CA THR A 172 8.35 1.20 -2.43
C THR A 172 8.04 0.53 -3.76
N LEU A 173 7.83 1.33 -4.80
CA LEU A 173 7.61 0.90 -6.18
C LEU A 173 8.95 0.85 -6.94
N ASP A 174 9.14 -0.14 -7.81
CA ASP A 174 10.27 -0.19 -8.76
C ASP A 174 10.08 0.75 -9.95
#